data_AF-A0A2D5PFQ3-F1
#
_entry.id   AF-A0A2D5PFQ3-F1
#
_cell.length_a   1.000
_cell.length_b   1.000
_cell.length_c   1.000
_cell.angle_alpha   90.00
_cell.angle_beta   90.00
_cell.angle_gamma   90.00
#
_symmetry.space_group_name_H-M   'P 1'
#
loop_
_entity.id
_entity.type
_entity.pdbx_description
1 polymer ?
#
loop_
_entity_poly.entity_id
_entity_poly.type
_entity_poly.pdbx_seq_one_letter_code
_entity_poly.pdbx_strand_id
1 'polypeptide(L)'
;MRVIDTGTGVETPKVTARSIDGDASAGFANVSLLSGNKNDGIWQAVLTIPKNSQEGLWEVVLFPLNDEAGNTTGFGPGEEFNSNFEVISQNDDKTPPELISFAVDKRVANVTQGVDSITVIMHLRDLESGLDTPLLSASSLINDATSGFASVSLIDGDIYDGTWQAIITLPKKITGGPWRINLFPLSDLSQNSWETFGPGEGYDDRFTVIRSASNQDVNADGKSDLLWRSFARGWNFLWTMDGTSAAKASPINVVQEYTWTMDGLGDYDGDGRSDIFWRDSESGMNFVYLMNGASIKNRYVLNFVTAETWQIVGNGDFNGDGVGDVMWRNVERGDTWFYLMQNGRIEISKPSLWVTDLNFKVVATGDIDGDGDDDIIWRKLDTGLIYIWIMENGSIASKYSLRAVSPNWEIVGAGDLNGDETDDIIMRNQVDGRNWVYMMNSGQVLASSLINEVSDLSWQISNMGDYDGDGKVDFLWRNKAAGRNLVHLMDGTAVKSRGVLRPTDNNWQVAK
;
A
#
# COMPACT_ATOMS: atom_id res chain seq x y z
N MET A 1 41.17 4.07 -31.94
CA MET A 1 40.37 4.70 -33.01
C MET A 1 40.80 6.15 -33.19
N ARG A 2 40.93 6.66 -34.43
CA ARG A 2 41.08 8.11 -34.67
C ARG A 2 39.71 8.66 -35.06
N VAL A 3 39.24 9.69 -34.36
CA VAL A 3 37.94 10.31 -34.61
C VAL A 3 38.15 11.80 -34.83
N ILE A 4 37.48 12.34 -35.84
CA ILE A 4 37.63 13.74 -36.28
C ILE A 4 36.24 14.36 -36.31
N ASP A 5 36.11 15.54 -35.70
CA ASP A 5 34.97 16.43 -35.87
C ASP A 5 35.48 17.85 -36.17
N THR A 6 35.09 18.37 -37.33
CA THR A 6 35.43 19.74 -37.75
C THR A 6 34.61 20.81 -37.03
N GLY A 7 33.60 20.43 -36.24
CA GLY A 7 32.70 21.31 -35.50
C GLY A 7 33.00 21.38 -34.00
N THR A 8 32.05 20.91 -33.21
CA THR A 8 32.00 21.12 -31.75
C THR A 8 32.92 20.21 -30.94
N GLY A 9 33.55 19.22 -31.57
CA GLY A 9 34.34 18.19 -30.92
C GLY A 9 33.50 16.96 -30.59
N VAL A 10 34.19 15.83 -30.44
CA VAL A 10 33.60 14.49 -30.22
C VAL A 10 33.41 14.25 -28.72
N GLU A 11 32.22 13.78 -28.33
CA GLU A 11 31.98 13.19 -27.01
C GLU A 11 32.79 11.90 -26.82
N THR A 12 33.04 11.47 -25.59
CA THR A 12 33.80 10.23 -25.35
C THR A 12 33.10 9.05 -26.02
N PRO A 13 33.74 8.35 -26.99
CA PRO A 13 33.08 7.26 -27.70
C PRO A 13 32.71 6.10 -26.78
N LYS A 14 31.65 5.37 -27.12
CA LYS A 14 31.23 4.16 -26.40
C LYS A 14 31.52 2.92 -27.23
N VAL A 15 32.24 1.97 -26.64
CA VAL A 15 32.71 0.75 -27.32
C VAL A 15 32.33 -0.46 -26.47
N THR A 16 31.86 -1.54 -27.09
CA THR A 16 31.66 -2.86 -26.48
C THR A 16 32.23 -3.95 -27.41
N ALA A 17 32.19 -5.20 -26.98
CA ALA A 17 32.37 -6.35 -27.87
C ALA A 17 31.28 -7.39 -27.62
N ARG A 18 30.92 -8.12 -28.66
CA ARG A 18 29.93 -9.21 -28.58
C ARG A 18 30.36 -10.42 -29.41
N SER A 19 29.88 -11.58 -29.01
CA SER A 19 29.96 -12.81 -29.80
C SER A 19 29.16 -12.66 -31.10
N ILE A 20 29.67 -13.22 -32.20
CA ILE A 20 28.96 -13.26 -33.49
C ILE A 20 28.01 -14.46 -33.56
N ASP A 21 28.38 -15.54 -32.85
CA ASP A 21 27.70 -16.83 -32.92
C ASP A 21 26.85 -17.11 -31.66
N GLY A 22 26.61 -16.11 -30.80
CA GLY A 22 25.77 -16.22 -29.61
C GLY A 22 25.53 -14.87 -28.92
N ASP A 23 24.96 -14.91 -27.72
CA ASP A 23 24.46 -13.71 -27.02
C ASP A 23 25.45 -13.08 -26.02
N ALA A 24 26.65 -13.66 -25.89
CA ALA A 24 27.66 -13.17 -24.96
C ALA A 24 28.20 -11.77 -25.34
N SER A 25 28.46 -10.93 -24.34
CA SER A 25 29.00 -9.58 -24.50
C SER A 25 30.12 -9.30 -23.49
N ALA A 26 30.95 -8.28 -23.75
CA ALA A 26 32.07 -7.89 -22.88
C ALA A 26 31.75 -6.67 -21.99
N GLY A 27 30.50 -6.17 -22.01
CA GLY A 27 30.15 -4.89 -21.41
C GLY A 27 30.87 -3.69 -22.04
N PHE A 28 30.65 -2.48 -21.51
CA PHE A 28 31.25 -1.27 -22.06
C PHE A 28 32.73 -1.10 -21.69
N ALA A 29 33.54 -0.79 -22.68
CA ALA A 29 34.95 -0.49 -22.51
C ALA A 29 35.17 0.83 -21.75
N ASN A 30 36.27 0.89 -21.00
CA ASN A 30 36.81 2.16 -20.54
C ASN A 30 37.51 2.86 -21.70
N VAL A 31 37.03 4.05 -22.08
CA VAL A 31 37.54 4.82 -23.23
C VAL A 31 38.23 6.10 -22.75
N SER A 32 39.44 6.35 -23.25
CA SER A 32 40.24 7.53 -22.93
C SER A 32 40.89 8.14 -24.16
N LEU A 33 41.15 9.46 -24.13
CA LEU A 33 41.87 10.14 -25.19
C LEU A 33 43.37 9.89 -25.02
N LEU A 34 43.96 9.14 -25.96
CA LEU A 34 45.37 8.77 -25.93
C LEU A 34 46.27 9.91 -26.44
N SER A 35 45.83 10.63 -27.48
CA SER A 35 46.54 11.80 -28.02
C SER A 35 45.63 12.67 -28.89
N GLY A 36 46.01 13.93 -29.12
CA GLY A 36 45.23 14.88 -29.93
C GLY A 36 44.27 15.70 -29.08
N ASN A 37 43.12 16.07 -29.64
CA ASN A 37 42.06 16.81 -28.95
C ASN A 37 40.68 16.27 -29.38
N LYS A 38 39.60 16.91 -28.92
CA LYS A 38 38.23 16.46 -29.23
C LYS A 38 37.85 16.61 -30.71
N ASN A 39 38.52 17.48 -31.47
CA ASN A 39 38.25 17.70 -32.89
C ASN A 39 39.07 16.77 -33.81
N ASP A 40 40.22 16.29 -33.35
CA ASP A 40 41.04 15.28 -34.03
C ASP A 40 41.82 14.50 -32.96
N GLY A 41 41.22 13.39 -32.53
CA GLY A 41 41.66 12.64 -31.36
C GLY A 41 41.92 11.18 -31.70
N ILE A 42 43.00 10.64 -31.14
CA ILE A 42 43.22 9.19 -31.07
C ILE A 42 42.73 8.72 -29.70
N TRP A 43 41.70 7.89 -29.70
CA TRP A 43 41.07 7.33 -28.52
C TRP A 43 41.45 5.85 -28.35
N GLN A 44 41.66 5.46 -27.10
CA GLN A 44 41.93 4.08 -26.69
C GLN A 44 40.71 3.56 -25.93
N ALA A 45 40.28 2.34 -26.27
CA ALA A 45 39.28 1.59 -25.53
C ALA A 45 39.94 0.35 -24.95
N VAL A 46 39.73 0.07 -23.66
CA VAL A 46 40.18 -1.16 -23.01
C VAL A 46 38.96 -2.02 -22.72
N LEU A 47 38.80 -3.08 -23.52
CA LEU A 47 37.79 -4.13 -23.33
C LEU A 47 38.36 -5.21 -22.42
N THR A 48 37.57 -5.66 -21.44
CA THR A 48 37.92 -6.81 -20.60
C THR A 48 36.99 -7.94 -20.97
N ILE A 49 37.54 -9.02 -21.53
CA ILE A 49 36.77 -10.25 -21.80
C ILE A 49 36.79 -11.09 -20.52
N PRO A 50 35.63 -11.40 -19.92
CA PRO A 50 35.58 -12.28 -18.77
C PRO A 50 36.23 -13.64 -19.04
N LYS A 51 36.75 -14.26 -17.98
CA LYS A 51 37.24 -15.62 -18.07
C LYS A 51 36.03 -16.54 -18.32
N ASN A 52 36.19 -17.56 -19.17
CA ASN A 52 35.15 -18.49 -19.59
C ASN A 52 34.08 -17.93 -20.55
N SER A 53 34.23 -16.68 -21.02
CA SER A 53 33.36 -16.14 -22.08
C SER A 53 33.30 -17.05 -23.30
N GLN A 54 32.15 -17.00 -24.00
CA GLN A 54 31.87 -17.82 -25.18
C GLN A 54 33.07 -17.89 -26.13
N GLU A 55 33.56 -19.10 -26.41
CA GLU A 55 34.61 -19.32 -27.40
C GLU A 55 34.09 -19.00 -28.80
N GLY A 56 34.93 -18.38 -29.63
CA GLY A 56 34.64 -18.14 -31.04
C GLY A 56 34.97 -16.73 -31.50
N LEU A 57 34.36 -16.33 -32.62
CA LEU A 57 34.62 -15.05 -33.24
C LEU A 57 33.76 -13.96 -32.60
N TRP A 58 34.39 -12.91 -32.13
CA TRP A 58 33.77 -11.74 -31.53
C TRP A 58 34.00 -10.53 -32.42
N GLU A 59 33.12 -9.54 -32.31
CA GLU A 59 33.27 -8.25 -32.97
C GLU A 59 33.26 -7.11 -31.95
N VAL A 60 34.11 -6.12 -32.17
CA VAL A 60 34.07 -4.84 -31.47
C VAL A 60 32.97 -3.98 -32.09
N VAL A 61 32.04 -3.53 -31.25
CA VAL A 61 30.94 -2.64 -31.65
C VAL A 61 31.22 -1.24 -31.14
N LEU A 62 31.28 -0.29 -32.06
CA LEU A 62 31.33 1.14 -31.78
C LEU A 62 29.90 1.70 -31.87
N PHE A 63 29.41 2.23 -30.76
CA PHE A 63 28.12 2.94 -30.75
C PHE A 63 28.22 4.23 -31.59
N PRO A 64 27.08 4.79 -32.03
CA PRO A 64 27.00 6.11 -32.64
C PRO A 64 27.95 7.10 -31.97
N LEU A 65 28.82 7.70 -32.77
CA LEU A 65 29.67 8.79 -32.33
C LEU A 65 28.82 10.04 -32.22
N ASN A 66 28.90 10.71 -31.07
CA ASN A 66 28.22 11.98 -30.84
C ASN A 66 29.23 13.13 -30.88
N ASP A 67 28.82 14.26 -31.45
CA ASP A 67 29.50 15.53 -31.19
C ASP A 67 28.89 16.23 -29.96
N GLU A 68 29.55 17.27 -29.44
CA GLU A 68 29.05 18.05 -28.29
C GLU A 68 27.76 18.84 -28.58
N ALA A 69 27.31 18.88 -29.85
CA ALA A 69 26.03 19.46 -30.25
C ALA A 69 24.90 18.42 -30.34
N GLY A 70 25.17 17.14 -30.08
CA GLY A 70 24.20 16.05 -30.09
C GLY A 70 23.90 15.45 -31.48
N ASN A 71 24.72 15.76 -32.50
CA ASN A 71 24.63 15.08 -33.80
C ASN A 71 25.30 13.71 -33.70
N THR A 72 24.73 12.71 -34.38
CA THR A 72 25.15 11.31 -34.21
C THR A 72 25.45 10.63 -35.55
N THR A 73 26.38 9.68 -35.54
CA THR A 73 26.61 8.75 -36.67
C THR A 73 25.77 7.48 -36.53
N GLY A 74 25.85 6.57 -37.50
CA GLY A 74 25.41 5.19 -37.31
C GLY A 74 26.36 4.40 -36.39
N PHE A 75 25.95 3.18 -36.04
CA PHE A 75 26.83 2.19 -35.41
C PHE A 75 28.00 1.86 -36.35
N GLY A 76 29.14 1.55 -35.75
CA GLY A 76 30.33 1.11 -36.46
C GLY A 76 31.09 0.04 -35.67
N PRO A 77 32.37 -0.17 -35.97
CA PRO A 77 33.07 0.42 -37.11
C PRO A 77 32.56 -0.23 -38.41
N GLY A 78 32.50 0.52 -39.51
CA GLY A 78 32.02 -0.02 -40.80
C GLY A 78 32.83 -1.22 -41.28
N GLU A 79 32.32 -1.95 -42.30
CA GLU A 79 32.95 -3.17 -42.85
C GLU A 79 34.40 -2.98 -43.31
N GLU A 80 34.83 -1.74 -43.54
CA GLU A 80 36.19 -1.37 -43.91
C GLU A 80 37.22 -1.51 -42.78
N PHE A 81 36.79 -1.70 -41.52
CA PHE A 81 37.67 -1.86 -40.37
C PHE A 81 37.63 -3.29 -39.84
N ASN A 82 38.80 -3.88 -39.59
CA ASN A 82 38.87 -5.18 -38.92
C ASN A 82 38.54 -5.01 -37.43
N SER A 83 37.30 -5.31 -37.05
CA SER A 83 36.79 -5.27 -35.68
C SER A 83 36.69 -6.65 -35.03
N ASN A 84 37.00 -7.71 -35.77
CA ASN A 84 36.84 -9.07 -35.32
C ASN A 84 38.08 -9.57 -34.57
N PHE A 85 37.86 -10.34 -33.51
CA PHE A 85 38.91 -11.02 -32.77
C PHE A 85 38.40 -12.37 -32.26
N GLU A 86 39.31 -13.30 -32.02
CA GLU A 86 38.96 -14.64 -31.54
C GLU A 86 39.10 -14.69 -30.02
N VAL A 87 38.04 -15.13 -29.34
CA VAL A 87 38.07 -15.46 -27.92
C VAL A 87 38.29 -16.96 -27.82
N ILE A 88 39.39 -17.34 -27.17
CA ILE A 88 39.74 -18.74 -26.90
C ILE A 88 39.42 -19.03 -25.44
N SER A 89 38.51 -19.96 -25.19
CA SER A 89 38.10 -20.39 -23.85
C SER A 89 38.14 -21.91 -23.76
N GLN A 90 38.73 -22.46 -22.70
CA GLN A 90 38.83 -23.91 -22.51
C GLN A 90 37.57 -24.54 -21.91
N ASN A 91 36.69 -23.73 -21.30
CA ASN A 91 35.41 -24.11 -20.72
C ASN A 91 34.45 -22.94 -20.97
N ASP A 92 33.87 -22.85 -22.16
CA ASP A 92 32.96 -21.78 -22.52
C ASP A 92 31.58 -22.01 -21.89
N ASP A 93 31.18 -21.10 -21.02
CA ASP A 93 29.85 -21.11 -20.45
C ASP A 93 28.86 -20.50 -21.45
N LYS A 94 27.81 -21.25 -21.77
CA LYS A 94 26.75 -20.86 -22.70
C LYS A 94 25.37 -20.91 -22.06
N THR A 95 25.30 -21.24 -20.78
CA THR A 95 24.04 -21.44 -20.07
C THR A 95 23.82 -20.31 -19.11
N PRO A 96 22.64 -19.68 -19.10
CA PRO A 96 22.35 -18.68 -18.08
C PRO A 96 22.10 -19.36 -16.72
N PRO A 97 22.17 -18.58 -15.62
CA PRO A 97 21.92 -19.08 -14.27
C PRO A 97 20.56 -19.78 -14.06
N GLU A 98 20.49 -20.67 -13.08
CA GLU A 98 19.26 -21.32 -12.64
C GLU A 98 18.73 -20.73 -11.32
N LEU A 99 17.42 -20.43 -11.26
CA LEU A 99 16.70 -20.09 -10.03
C LEU A 99 16.12 -21.37 -9.40
N ILE A 100 16.74 -21.83 -8.32
CA ILE A 100 16.38 -23.07 -7.62
C ILE A 100 15.21 -22.86 -6.65
N SER A 101 15.19 -21.73 -5.95
CA SER A 101 14.07 -21.36 -5.08
C SER A 101 13.96 -19.85 -4.91
N PHE A 102 12.74 -19.39 -4.61
CA PHE A 102 12.41 -17.99 -4.36
C PHE A 102 11.39 -17.93 -3.22
N ALA A 103 11.72 -17.21 -2.15
CA ALA A 103 10.89 -17.07 -0.97
C ALA A 103 10.86 -15.60 -0.50
N VAL A 104 9.71 -15.18 0.00
CA VAL A 104 9.50 -13.85 0.58
C VAL A 104 9.15 -14.04 2.05
N ASP A 105 9.81 -13.30 2.94
CA ASP A 105 9.67 -13.45 4.39
C ASP A 105 8.27 -13.11 4.92
N LYS A 106 7.64 -12.06 4.38
CA LYS A 106 6.28 -11.64 4.69
C LYS A 106 5.55 -11.12 3.46
N ARG A 107 4.22 -11.15 3.50
CA ARG A 107 3.34 -10.74 2.39
C ARG A 107 2.67 -9.38 2.59
N VAL A 108 2.97 -8.74 3.71
CA VAL A 108 2.44 -7.44 4.08
C VAL A 108 3.61 -6.59 4.57
N ALA A 109 3.83 -5.45 3.94
CA ALA A 109 4.71 -4.40 4.43
C ALA A 109 3.84 -3.27 5.00
N ASN A 110 4.04 -2.94 6.27
CA ASN A 110 3.28 -1.88 6.94
C ASN A 110 4.17 -0.65 7.10
N VAL A 111 3.92 0.36 6.26
CA VAL A 111 4.70 1.60 6.24
C VAL A 111 4.03 2.74 7.03
N THR A 112 2.91 2.47 7.73
CA THR A 112 2.15 3.45 8.53
C THR A 112 3.03 4.20 9.55
N GLN A 113 3.85 3.46 10.31
CA GLN A 113 4.73 4.01 11.36
C GLN A 113 6.10 4.46 10.85
N GLY A 114 6.46 4.15 9.60
CA GLY A 114 7.82 4.41 9.12
C GLY A 114 8.24 3.58 7.92
N VAL A 115 9.55 3.48 7.73
CA VAL A 115 10.13 2.60 6.71
C VAL A 115 9.90 1.15 7.13
N ASP A 116 9.39 0.33 6.21
CA ASP A 116 9.36 -1.12 6.34
C ASP A 116 10.20 -1.78 5.25
N SER A 117 10.42 -3.08 5.32
CA SER A 117 11.15 -3.83 4.32
C SER A 117 10.57 -5.22 4.06
N ILE A 118 10.77 -5.70 2.83
CA ILE A 118 10.48 -7.08 2.42
C ILE A 118 11.82 -7.78 2.17
N THR A 119 12.01 -8.96 2.77
CA THR A 119 13.19 -9.78 2.55
C THR A 119 12.88 -10.89 1.55
N VAL A 120 13.65 -10.95 0.48
CA VAL A 120 13.58 -12.01 -0.51
C VAL A 120 14.80 -12.90 -0.37
N ILE A 121 14.58 -14.21 -0.21
CA ILE A 121 15.62 -15.24 -0.20
C ILE A 121 15.52 -16.03 -1.50
N MET A 122 16.63 -16.12 -2.23
CA MET A 122 16.70 -16.87 -3.47
C MET A 122 17.90 -17.80 -3.46
N HIS A 123 17.71 -19.04 -3.90
CA HIS A 123 18.81 -19.96 -4.15
C HIS A 123 19.07 -19.97 -5.65
N LEU A 124 20.26 -19.54 -6.03
CA LEU A 124 20.72 -19.44 -7.40
C LEU A 124 21.90 -20.37 -7.65
N ARG A 125 22.02 -20.86 -8.87
CA ARG A 125 23.12 -21.73 -9.28
C ARG A 125 23.61 -21.38 -10.67
N ASP A 126 24.93 -21.31 -10.80
CA ASP A 126 25.63 -21.35 -12.07
C ASP A 126 26.97 -22.08 -11.87
N LEU A 127 27.10 -23.30 -12.41
CA LEU A 127 28.23 -24.18 -12.08
C LEU A 127 29.48 -23.90 -12.92
N GLU A 128 29.39 -23.11 -13.98
CA GLU A 128 30.44 -22.98 -14.99
C GLU A 128 31.20 -21.66 -14.86
N SER A 129 30.50 -20.53 -14.82
CA SER A 129 31.14 -19.21 -14.69
C SER A 129 30.85 -18.49 -13.38
N GLY A 130 29.81 -18.91 -12.66
CA GLY A 130 29.35 -18.29 -11.43
C GLY A 130 28.47 -17.06 -11.71
N LEU A 131 27.73 -16.65 -10.69
CA LEU A 131 26.69 -15.64 -10.76
C LEU A 131 27.24 -14.22 -10.69
N ASP A 132 26.70 -13.33 -11.53
CA ASP A 132 26.70 -11.91 -11.21
C ASP A 132 25.69 -11.63 -10.09
N THR A 133 25.84 -10.51 -9.37
CA THR A 133 24.93 -10.16 -8.27
C THR A 133 23.52 -9.93 -8.82
N PRO A 134 22.49 -10.67 -8.35
CA PRO A 134 21.15 -10.53 -8.90
C PRO A 134 20.57 -9.16 -8.53
N LEU A 135 19.73 -8.62 -9.41
CA LEU A 135 19.14 -7.30 -9.25
C LEU A 135 17.62 -7.41 -9.04
N LEU A 136 17.12 -6.75 -8.00
CA LEU A 136 15.72 -6.79 -7.60
C LEU A 136 15.17 -5.40 -7.34
N SER A 137 13.90 -5.20 -7.64
CA SER A 137 13.11 -4.06 -7.17
C SER A 137 11.70 -4.52 -6.84
N ALA A 138 10.84 -3.61 -6.37
CA ALA A 138 9.40 -3.81 -6.33
C ALA A 138 8.69 -2.63 -7.00
N SER A 139 7.50 -2.88 -7.54
CA SER A 139 6.65 -1.87 -8.15
C SER A 139 5.19 -2.04 -7.74
N SER A 140 4.49 -0.91 -7.61
CA SER A 140 3.05 -0.89 -7.42
C SER A 140 2.34 -1.48 -8.64
N LEU A 141 1.17 -2.06 -8.42
CA LEU A 141 0.25 -2.47 -9.48
C LEU A 141 -0.82 -1.42 -9.79
N ILE A 142 -0.88 -0.37 -8.97
CA ILE A 142 -1.86 0.71 -9.10
C ILE A 142 -1.30 1.85 -9.96
N ASN A 143 -0.02 2.16 -9.82
CA ASN A 143 0.64 3.27 -10.50
C ASN A 143 2.14 2.97 -10.78
N ASP A 144 2.88 3.97 -11.28
CA ASP A 144 4.30 3.85 -11.63
C ASP A 144 5.27 3.90 -10.43
N ALA A 145 4.78 3.79 -9.18
CA ALA A 145 5.63 3.81 -8.00
C ALA A 145 6.54 2.57 -7.93
N THR A 146 7.79 2.79 -7.50
CA THR A 146 8.79 1.72 -7.33
C THR A 146 9.53 1.89 -6.00
N SER A 147 10.05 0.78 -5.45
CA SER A 147 10.92 0.80 -4.28
C SER A 147 12.34 1.28 -4.57
N GLY A 148 12.70 1.43 -5.84
CA GLY A 148 14.11 1.41 -6.29
C GLY A 148 14.74 0.01 -6.15
N PHE A 149 16.04 -0.07 -6.42
CA PHE A 149 16.78 -1.33 -6.33
C PHE A 149 17.03 -1.75 -4.89
N ALA A 150 16.78 -3.03 -4.61
CA ALA A 150 17.05 -3.66 -3.33
C ALA A 150 18.56 -3.77 -3.06
N SER A 151 18.94 -3.81 -1.79
CA SER A 151 20.29 -4.25 -1.42
C SER A 151 20.35 -5.77 -1.46
N VAL A 152 21.35 -6.32 -2.14
CA VAL A 152 21.47 -7.77 -2.37
C VAL A 152 22.82 -8.27 -1.86
N SER A 153 22.82 -9.40 -1.16
CA SER A 153 24.03 -10.02 -0.63
C SER A 153 23.95 -11.55 -0.63
N LEU A 154 25.08 -12.20 -0.85
CA LEU A 154 25.23 -13.65 -0.69
C LEU A 154 25.32 -13.97 0.82
N ILE A 155 24.41 -14.79 1.32
CA ILE A 155 24.31 -15.13 2.76
C ILE A 155 24.75 -16.56 3.09
N ASP A 156 24.79 -17.46 2.11
CA ASP A 156 25.30 -18.82 2.25
C ASP A 156 25.77 -19.37 0.90
N GLY A 157 26.74 -20.29 0.91
CA GLY A 157 27.34 -20.87 -0.29
C GLY A 157 28.40 -19.98 -0.95
N ASP A 158 28.49 -20.05 -2.28
CA ASP A 158 29.39 -19.22 -3.09
C ASP A 158 28.68 -18.71 -4.35
N ILE A 159 29.44 -18.08 -5.25
CA ILE A 159 28.90 -17.55 -6.51
C ILE A 159 28.49 -18.64 -7.50
N TYR A 160 28.83 -19.92 -7.27
CA TYR A 160 28.45 -21.01 -8.17
C TYR A 160 27.18 -21.73 -7.70
N ASP A 161 26.98 -21.82 -6.38
CA ASP A 161 25.77 -22.39 -5.78
C ASP A 161 25.50 -21.68 -4.46
N GLY A 162 24.60 -20.69 -4.47
CA GLY A 162 24.52 -19.68 -3.42
C GLY A 162 23.10 -19.26 -3.04
N THR A 163 22.90 -19.03 -1.74
CA THR A 163 21.68 -18.40 -1.23
C THR A 163 21.91 -16.91 -1.08
N TRP A 164 21.11 -16.12 -1.79
CA TRP A 164 21.15 -14.66 -1.82
C TRP A 164 19.96 -14.08 -1.06
N GLN A 165 20.22 -12.99 -0.34
CA GLN A 165 19.22 -12.18 0.33
C GLN A 165 19.14 -10.82 -0.34
N ALA A 166 17.92 -10.42 -0.71
CA ALA A 166 17.60 -9.07 -1.13
C ALA A 166 16.68 -8.39 -0.10
N ILE A 167 16.98 -7.15 0.27
CA ILE A 167 16.17 -6.34 1.17
C ILE A 167 15.56 -5.18 0.38
N ILE A 168 14.26 -5.28 0.12
CA ILE A 168 13.47 -4.23 -0.53
C ILE A 168 13.01 -3.27 0.56
N THR A 169 13.43 -2.00 0.49
CA THR A 169 13.08 -0.98 1.49
C THR A 169 11.91 -0.13 0.97
N LEU A 170 10.89 0.06 1.79
CA LEU A 170 9.65 0.74 1.46
C LEU A 170 9.47 1.95 2.40
N PRO A 171 9.59 3.20 1.90
CA PRO A 171 9.42 4.38 2.72
C PRO A 171 7.97 4.61 3.16
N LYS A 172 7.79 5.32 4.28
CA LYS A 172 6.48 5.63 4.89
C LYS A 172 5.39 6.11 3.92
N LYS A 173 5.74 6.99 2.98
CA LYS A 173 4.79 7.60 2.02
C LYS A 173 4.77 6.91 0.66
N ILE A 174 5.21 5.65 0.58
CA ILE A 174 5.09 4.90 -0.67
C ILE A 174 3.62 4.52 -0.91
N THR A 175 3.23 4.41 -2.18
CA THR A 175 1.89 3.99 -2.60
C THR A 175 1.46 2.69 -1.91
N GLY A 176 0.24 2.67 -1.38
CA GLY A 176 -0.36 1.51 -0.74
C GLY A 176 -0.85 0.47 -1.73
N GLY A 177 -1.51 -0.58 -1.23
CA GLY A 177 -2.18 -1.58 -2.04
C GLY A 177 -1.26 -2.69 -2.55
N PRO A 178 -1.59 -3.37 -3.64
CA PRO A 178 -0.87 -4.55 -4.10
C PRO A 178 0.38 -4.18 -4.90
N TRP A 179 1.48 -4.87 -4.59
CA TRP A 179 2.80 -4.71 -5.18
C TRP A 179 3.30 -6.03 -5.77
N ARG A 180 4.28 -5.93 -6.66
CA ARG A 180 5.03 -7.09 -7.17
C ARG A 180 6.54 -6.88 -7.01
N ILE A 181 7.24 -7.98 -6.77
CA ILE A 181 8.71 -8.03 -6.80
C ILE A 181 9.14 -8.25 -8.25
N ASN A 182 10.05 -7.42 -8.73
CA ASN A 182 10.65 -7.53 -10.05
C ASN A 182 12.06 -8.12 -9.89
N LEU A 183 12.23 -9.38 -10.29
CA LEU A 183 13.55 -9.97 -10.46
C LEU A 183 14.03 -9.67 -11.88
N PHE A 184 15.09 -8.88 -12.00
CA PHE A 184 15.70 -8.59 -13.30
C PHE A 184 16.35 -9.87 -13.85
N PRO A 185 16.55 -9.96 -15.18
CA PRO A 185 17.21 -11.11 -15.79
C PRO A 185 18.49 -11.50 -15.03
N LEU A 186 18.55 -12.77 -14.62
CA LEU A 186 19.74 -13.31 -13.97
C LEU A 186 20.85 -13.45 -15.00
N SER A 187 22.06 -13.04 -14.62
CA SER A 187 23.25 -13.11 -15.47
C SER A 187 24.38 -13.80 -14.74
N ASP A 188 25.18 -14.55 -15.48
CA ASP A 188 26.44 -15.11 -15.00
C ASP A 188 27.63 -14.15 -15.25
N LEU A 189 28.83 -14.53 -14.80
CA LEU A 189 30.06 -13.77 -15.01
C LEU A 189 30.57 -13.83 -16.46
N SER A 190 30.05 -14.75 -17.28
CA SER A 190 30.30 -14.83 -18.73
C SER A 190 29.33 -13.99 -19.57
N GLN A 191 28.38 -13.31 -18.92
CA GLN A 191 27.30 -12.53 -19.51
C GLN A 191 26.26 -13.33 -20.30
N ASN A 192 26.03 -14.61 -19.97
CA ASN A 192 24.80 -15.28 -20.38
C ASN A 192 23.69 -14.88 -19.40
N SER A 193 22.53 -14.50 -19.92
CA SER A 193 21.43 -14.01 -19.10
C SER A 193 20.08 -14.59 -19.50
N TRP A 194 19.11 -14.53 -18.59
CA TRP A 194 17.71 -14.74 -18.96
C TRP A 194 17.25 -13.71 -19.99
N GLU A 195 16.31 -14.08 -20.84
CA GLU A 195 15.64 -13.14 -21.76
C GLU A 195 14.44 -12.44 -21.10
N THR A 196 14.01 -12.91 -19.92
CA THR A 196 12.79 -12.47 -19.26
C THR A 196 13.03 -12.08 -17.81
N PHE A 197 12.16 -11.23 -17.29
CA PHE A 197 12.10 -10.90 -15.86
C PHE A 197 11.53 -12.09 -15.09
N GLY A 198 12.16 -12.42 -13.96
CA GLY A 198 11.71 -13.46 -13.05
C GLY A 198 10.69 -12.95 -12.01
N PRO A 199 10.26 -13.82 -11.07
CA PRO A 199 10.72 -15.21 -10.90
C PRO A 199 10.05 -16.23 -11.85
N GLY A 200 9.07 -15.83 -12.66
CA GLY A 200 8.37 -16.70 -13.63
C GLY A 200 7.09 -17.34 -13.08
N GLU A 201 6.39 -18.13 -13.92
CA GLU A 201 5.17 -18.83 -13.50
C GLU A 201 5.49 -19.91 -12.45
N GLY A 202 4.82 -19.86 -11.30
CA GLY A 202 4.98 -20.83 -10.20
C GLY A 202 5.56 -20.26 -8.91
N TYR A 203 6.05 -19.03 -8.93
CA TYR A 203 6.48 -18.31 -7.73
C TYR A 203 5.54 -17.15 -7.42
N ASP A 204 5.27 -16.96 -6.12
CA ASP A 204 4.46 -15.85 -5.64
C ASP A 204 5.34 -14.62 -5.37
N ASP A 205 5.31 -13.68 -6.32
CA ASP A 205 6.03 -12.40 -6.33
C ASP A 205 5.23 -11.25 -5.70
N ARG A 206 4.05 -11.53 -5.13
CA ARG A 206 3.14 -10.49 -4.63
C ARG A 206 3.29 -10.25 -3.14
N PHE A 207 3.01 -8.99 -2.77
CA PHE A 207 2.83 -8.54 -1.40
C PHE A 207 1.96 -7.28 -1.40
N THR A 208 1.43 -6.90 -0.25
CA THR A 208 0.62 -5.69 -0.09
C THR A 208 1.39 -4.68 0.76
N VAL A 209 1.35 -3.41 0.36
CA VAL A 209 1.81 -2.29 1.18
C VAL A 209 0.62 -1.66 1.87
N ILE A 210 0.65 -1.65 3.20
CA ILE A 210 -0.29 -0.92 4.04
C ILE A 210 0.33 0.43 4.34
N ARG A 211 -0.24 1.50 3.78
CA ARG A 211 0.17 2.90 4.02
C ARG A 211 -0.76 3.66 4.95
N SER A 212 -1.99 3.18 5.09
CA SER A 212 -2.95 3.51 6.14
C SER A 212 -3.53 2.17 6.62
N ALA A 213 -3.52 1.92 7.92
CA ALA A 213 -4.13 0.71 8.45
C ALA A 213 -5.63 0.80 8.19
N SER A 214 -6.23 -0.24 7.60
CA SER A 214 -7.68 -0.36 7.70
C SER A 214 -8.02 -0.34 9.19
N ASN A 215 -8.94 0.54 9.58
CA ASN A 215 -9.43 0.59 10.96
C ASN A 215 -10.13 -0.71 11.40
N GLN A 216 -10.23 -1.73 10.52
CA GLN A 216 -10.94 -2.97 10.80
C GLN A 216 -10.15 -4.26 10.51
N ASP A 217 -8.91 -4.21 10.01
CA ASP A 217 -8.08 -5.43 9.86
C ASP A 217 -7.48 -5.86 11.20
N VAL A 218 -8.15 -6.74 11.93
CA VAL A 218 -7.74 -7.20 13.27
C VAL A 218 -6.60 -8.24 13.18
N ASN A 219 -6.34 -8.78 11.99
CA ASN A 219 -5.52 -9.96 11.80
C ASN A 219 -4.27 -9.73 10.91
N ALA A 220 -4.13 -8.53 10.36
CA ALA A 220 -3.07 -8.06 9.47
C ALA A 220 -2.91 -8.91 8.19
N ASP A 221 -4.02 -9.39 7.63
CA ASP A 221 -4.04 -10.08 6.32
C ASP A 221 -4.37 -9.15 5.15
N GLY A 222 -4.52 -7.85 5.41
CA GLY A 222 -4.86 -6.83 4.43
C GLY A 222 -6.35 -6.75 4.12
N LYS A 223 -7.21 -7.41 4.90
CA LYS A 223 -8.66 -7.38 4.74
C LYS A 223 -9.32 -6.86 6.01
N SER A 224 -10.29 -5.97 5.86
CA SER A 224 -11.17 -5.56 6.95
C SER A 224 -11.93 -6.76 7.51
N ASP A 225 -11.99 -6.86 8.83
CA ASP A 225 -12.74 -7.88 9.56
C ASP A 225 -13.99 -7.28 10.23
N LEU A 226 -14.90 -8.15 10.68
CA LEU A 226 -16.09 -7.73 11.43
C LEU A 226 -16.01 -8.13 12.89
N LEU A 227 -16.01 -7.14 13.78
CA LEU A 227 -16.14 -7.34 15.22
C LEU A 227 -17.59 -7.23 15.67
N TRP A 228 -18.10 -8.32 16.25
CA TRP A 228 -19.49 -8.45 16.66
C TRP A 228 -19.61 -8.51 18.17
N ARG A 229 -20.52 -7.69 18.74
CA ARG A 229 -20.88 -7.72 20.16
C ARG A 229 -22.36 -8.04 20.36
N SER A 230 -22.66 -9.00 21.21
CA SER A 230 -24.02 -9.29 21.69
C SER A 230 -24.28 -8.60 23.03
N PHE A 231 -25.11 -7.56 23.05
CA PHE A 231 -25.42 -6.82 24.29
C PHE A 231 -26.25 -7.62 25.29
N ALA A 232 -27.04 -8.59 24.81
CA ALA A 232 -27.84 -9.44 25.68
C ALA A 232 -27.03 -10.50 26.43
N ARG A 233 -25.84 -10.86 25.92
CA ARG A 233 -25.03 -11.98 26.45
C ARG A 233 -23.59 -11.58 26.78
N GLY A 234 -23.17 -10.39 26.39
CA GLY A 234 -21.80 -9.91 26.50
C GLY A 234 -20.81 -10.58 25.55
N TRP A 235 -21.26 -11.45 24.64
CA TRP A 235 -20.38 -12.21 23.74
C TRP A 235 -19.75 -11.32 22.67
N ASN A 236 -18.45 -11.47 22.48
CA ASN A 236 -17.69 -10.76 21.47
C ASN A 236 -17.04 -11.77 20.49
N PHE A 237 -17.19 -11.53 19.20
CA PHE A 237 -16.69 -12.40 18.14
C PHE A 237 -15.95 -11.60 17.08
N LEU A 238 -14.85 -12.16 16.59
CA LEU A 238 -14.18 -11.72 15.36
C LEU A 238 -14.67 -12.60 14.21
N TRP A 239 -15.19 -11.98 13.16
CA TRP A 239 -15.41 -12.65 11.87
C TRP A 239 -14.32 -12.18 10.92
N THR A 240 -13.35 -13.06 10.66
CA THR A 240 -12.33 -12.75 9.66
C THR A 240 -12.92 -12.89 8.28
N MET A 241 -12.77 -11.87 7.44
CA MET A 241 -13.42 -11.80 6.14
C MET A 241 -12.52 -12.34 5.02
N ASP A 242 -13.17 -12.90 4.00
CA ASP A 242 -12.51 -13.26 2.74
C ASP A 242 -13.51 -13.00 1.61
N GLY A 243 -13.50 -11.75 1.18
CA GLY A 243 -14.47 -11.14 0.27
C GLY A 243 -15.91 -11.30 0.76
N THR A 244 -16.74 -11.96 -0.05
CA THR A 244 -18.18 -12.09 0.22
C THR A 244 -18.56 -12.98 1.41
N SER A 245 -17.58 -13.59 2.10
CA SER A 245 -17.84 -14.57 3.16
C SER A 245 -16.95 -14.35 4.38
N ALA A 246 -17.44 -14.79 5.55
CA ALA A 246 -16.60 -14.88 6.73
C ALA A 246 -15.79 -16.18 6.67
N ALA A 247 -14.47 -16.08 6.46
CA ALA A 247 -13.54 -17.20 6.45
C ALA A 247 -13.59 -17.95 7.80
N LYS A 248 -13.67 -17.21 8.91
CA LYS A 248 -13.77 -17.79 10.25
C LYS A 248 -14.54 -16.88 11.19
N ALA A 249 -15.37 -17.48 12.06
CA ALA A 249 -15.98 -16.78 13.19
C ALA A 249 -15.36 -17.32 14.49
N SER A 250 -14.60 -16.48 15.19
CA SER A 250 -13.84 -16.82 16.39
C SER A 250 -14.37 -16.06 17.61
N PRO A 251 -14.66 -16.72 18.74
CA PRO A 251 -14.97 -16.01 19.98
C PRO A 251 -13.72 -15.28 20.50
N ILE A 252 -13.90 -14.07 21.03
CA ILE A 252 -12.83 -13.28 21.66
C ILE A 252 -12.93 -13.45 23.18
N ASN A 253 -14.00 -12.93 23.77
CA ASN A 253 -14.26 -12.97 25.21
C ASN A 253 -15.74 -12.70 25.51
N VAL A 254 -16.07 -12.60 26.80
CA VAL A 254 -17.40 -12.21 27.29
C VAL A 254 -17.26 -11.01 28.24
N VAL A 255 -17.96 -9.92 27.93
CA VAL A 255 -18.08 -8.71 28.78
C VAL A 255 -19.56 -8.53 29.11
N GLN A 256 -19.96 -8.99 30.30
CA GLN A 256 -21.37 -9.22 30.72
C GLN A 256 -22.24 -7.96 30.81
N GLU A 257 -21.65 -6.81 31.09
CA GLU A 257 -22.34 -5.54 31.28
C GLU A 257 -22.78 -4.94 29.94
N TYR A 258 -24.07 -4.66 29.79
CA TYR A 258 -24.66 -4.10 28.56
C TYR A 258 -24.26 -2.63 28.32
N THR A 259 -23.67 -1.99 29.33
CA THR A 259 -23.20 -0.60 29.30
C THR A 259 -21.90 -0.46 28.51
N TRP A 260 -21.12 -1.54 28.37
CA TRP A 260 -19.90 -1.55 27.55
C TRP A 260 -20.21 -1.62 26.06
N THR A 261 -19.65 -0.70 25.30
CA THR A 261 -19.69 -0.62 23.84
C THR A 261 -18.29 -0.69 23.24
N MET A 262 -18.18 -1.24 22.03
CA MET A 262 -16.99 -1.11 21.18
C MET A 262 -17.18 0.16 20.35
N ASP A 263 -16.75 1.29 20.90
CA ASP A 263 -17.03 2.63 20.35
C ASP A 263 -15.94 3.12 19.38
N GLY A 264 -14.85 2.38 19.26
CA GLY A 264 -13.86 2.62 18.23
C GLY A 264 -13.10 1.37 17.84
N LEU A 265 -12.75 1.32 16.56
CA LEU A 265 -11.77 0.43 15.98
C LEU A 265 -10.67 1.26 15.31
N GLY A 266 -9.43 0.81 15.42
CA GLY A 266 -8.25 1.45 14.86
C GLY A 266 -6.99 0.80 15.40
N ASP A 267 -5.86 0.96 14.71
CA ASP A 267 -4.56 0.44 15.18
C ASP A 267 -4.00 1.35 16.27
N TYR A 268 -4.21 1.03 17.55
CA TYR A 268 -3.85 1.92 18.66
C TYR A 268 -2.41 1.73 19.15
N ASP A 269 -1.66 0.75 18.61
CA ASP A 269 -0.24 0.52 18.93
C ASP A 269 0.73 0.53 17.75
N GLY A 270 0.24 0.72 16.53
CA GLY A 270 1.02 0.84 15.29
C GLY A 270 1.54 -0.51 14.78
N ASP A 271 0.93 -1.64 15.17
CA ASP A 271 1.38 -2.97 14.78
C ASP A 271 0.73 -3.52 13.48
N GLY A 272 -0.10 -2.69 12.84
CA GLY A 272 -0.84 -3.00 11.62
C GLY A 272 -2.12 -3.80 11.85
N ARG A 273 -2.57 -3.92 13.10
CA ARG A 273 -3.82 -4.61 13.45
C ARG A 273 -4.77 -3.64 14.11
N SER A 274 -6.04 -3.72 13.75
CA SER A 274 -7.07 -2.95 14.43
C SER A 274 -7.35 -3.52 15.82
N ASP A 275 -7.38 -2.60 16.76
CA ASP A 275 -7.65 -2.80 18.16
C ASP A 275 -9.08 -2.35 18.52
N ILE A 276 -9.46 -2.53 19.78
CA ILE A 276 -10.81 -2.18 20.25
C ILE A 276 -10.74 -1.11 21.33
N PHE A 277 -11.36 0.03 21.05
CA PHE A 277 -11.66 1.05 22.05
C PHE A 277 -13.01 0.73 22.71
N TRP A 278 -12.95 0.41 24.00
CA TRP A 278 -14.10 0.10 24.83
C TRP A 278 -14.50 1.31 25.65
N ARG A 279 -15.80 1.58 25.72
CA ARG A 279 -16.37 2.60 26.60
C ARG A 279 -17.51 2.03 27.42
N ASP A 280 -17.52 2.35 28.71
CA ASP A 280 -18.68 2.12 29.56
C ASP A 280 -19.58 3.35 29.55
N SER A 281 -20.80 3.16 29.06
CA SER A 281 -21.77 4.25 28.89
C SER A 281 -22.38 4.77 30.19
N GLU A 282 -22.17 4.11 31.34
CA GLU A 282 -22.70 4.52 32.64
C GLU A 282 -21.62 5.17 33.53
N SER A 283 -20.48 4.52 33.67
CA SER A 283 -19.36 5.01 34.48
C SER A 283 -18.43 5.95 33.71
N GLY A 284 -18.47 5.93 32.37
CA GLY A 284 -17.58 6.68 31.50
C GLY A 284 -16.16 6.12 31.43
N MET A 285 -15.93 4.90 31.92
CA MET A 285 -14.62 4.24 31.92
C MET A 285 -14.23 3.82 30.50
N ASN A 286 -12.97 4.02 30.13
CA ASN A 286 -12.46 3.66 28.81
C ASN A 286 -11.30 2.65 28.90
N PHE A 287 -11.28 1.71 27.96
CA PHE A 287 -10.17 0.78 27.76
C PHE A 287 -9.76 0.72 26.30
N VAL A 288 -8.51 0.31 26.07
CA VAL A 288 -8.07 -0.22 24.78
C VAL A 288 -7.70 -1.68 24.96
N TYR A 289 -8.20 -2.53 24.06
CA TYR A 289 -7.77 -3.92 23.94
C TYR A 289 -6.91 -4.01 22.71
N LEU A 290 -5.61 -4.26 22.91
CA LEU A 290 -4.70 -4.56 21.82
C LEU A 290 -4.98 -5.99 21.34
N MET A 291 -5.14 -6.17 20.04
CA MET A 291 -5.62 -7.41 19.43
C MET A 291 -4.51 -8.12 18.65
N ASN A 292 -4.67 -9.42 18.48
CA ASN A 292 -3.89 -10.24 17.55
C ASN A 292 -4.83 -11.31 16.98
N GLY A 293 -5.57 -10.94 15.93
CA GLY A 293 -6.76 -11.66 15.50
C GLY A 293 -7.76 -11.76 16.67
N ALA A 294 -8.28 -12.96 16.93
CA ALA A 294 -9.26 -13.16 18.00
C ALA A 294 -8.67 -13.13 19.44
N SER A 295 -7.35 -12.99 19.58
CA SER A 295 -6.67 -12.98 20.89
C SER A 295 -6.46 -11.55 21.39
N ILE A 296 -6.68 -11.32 22.68
CA ILE A 296 -6.34 -10.03 23.32
C ILE A 296 -4.86 -10.10 23.72
N LYS A 297 -4.01 -9.34 23.01
CA LYS A 297 -2.57 -9.19 23.27
C LYS A 297 -2.33 -8.50 24.61
N ASN A 298 -3.00 -7.36 24.82
CA ASN A 298 -2.92 -6.56 26.04
C ASN A 298 -4.23 -5.80 26.29
N ARG A 299 -4.44 -5.36 27.53
CA ARG A 299 -5.56 -4.51 27.92
C ARG A 299 -5.06 -3.32 28.74
N TYR A 300 -5.43 -2.12 28.33
CA TYR A 300 -5.11 -0.90 29.06
C TYR A 300 -6.37 -0.21 29.56
N VAL A 301 -6.39 0.13 30.84
CA VAL A 301 -7.31 1.15 31.38
C VAL A 301 -6.77 2.49 30.93
N LEU A 302 -7.59 3.30 30.26
CA LEU A 302 -7.19 4.64 29.84
C LEU A 302 -7.54 5.67 30.90
N ASN A 303 -8.82 5.99 31.01
CA ASN A 303 -9.33 7.05 31.88
C ASN A 303 -10.83 6.90 32.12
N PHE A 304 -11.40 7.90 32.79
CA PHE A 304 -12.83 8.12 32.92
C PHE A 304 -13.18 9.46 32.27
N VAL A 305 -14.13 9.44 31.35
CA VAL A 305 -14.68 10.64 30.70
C VAL A 305 -16.17 10.64 30.94
N THR A 306 -16.69 11.73 31.53
CA THR A 306 -18.08 11.85 32.01
C THR A 306 -19.08 11.19 31.05
N ALA A 307 -19.77 10.17 31.54
CA ALA A 307 -20.80 9.46 30.82
C ALA A 307 -21.92 10.40 30.35
N GLU A 308 -22.67 9.98 29.33
CA GLU A 308 -23.81 10.67 28.68
C GLU A 308 -23.50 12.00 27.98
N THR A 309 -22.60 12.82 28.53
CA THR A 309 -22.26 14.16 28.02
C THR A 309 -21.13 14.14 27.01
N TRP A 310 -20.15 13.26 27.17
CA TRP A 310 -19.05 13.08 26.22
C TRP A 310 -19.22 11.77 25.45
N GLN A 311 -19.17 11.89 24.13
CA GLN A 311 -19.26 10.78 23.18
C GLN A 311 -17.99 10.72 22.33
N ILE A 312 -17.56 9.51 22.01
CA ILE A 312 -16.61 9.28 20.90
C ILE A 312 -17.41 9.51 19.61
N VAL A 313 -16.87 10.33 18.73
CA VAL A 313 -17.55 10.73 17.49
C VAL A 313 -16.70 10.50 16.24
N GLY A 314 -15.44 10.11 16.39
CA GLY A 314 -14.55 9.78 15.29
C GLY A 314 -13.39 8.94 15.80
N ASN A 315 -12.97 8.00 14.97
CA ASN A 315 -11.77 7.19 15.12
C ASN A 315 -11.02 7.29 13.79
N GLY A 316 -9.71 7.42 13.83
CA GLY A 316 -8.89 7.61 12.63
C GLY A 316 -7.52 8.19 12.97
N ASP A 317 -6.57 8.10 12.05
CA ASP A 317 -5.22 8.63 12.20
C ASP A 317 -5.21 10.14 11.91
N PHE A 318 -5.52 10.98 12.91
CA PHE A 318 -5.69 12.42 12.69
C PHE A 318 -4.35 13.17 12.53
N ASN A 319 -3.21 12.50 12.66
CA ASN A 319 -1.87 13.11 12.63
C ASN A 319 -0.88 12.44 11.67
N GLY A 320 -1.32 11.44 10.92
CA GLY A 320 -0.55 10.71 9.91
C GLY A 320 0.62 9.94 10.50
N ASP A 321 0.60 9.62 11.79
CA ASP A 321 1.68 8.87 12.42
C ASP A 321 1.56 7.35 12.21
N GLY A 322 0.40 6.90 11.72
CA GLY A 322 0.03 5.51 11.47
C GLY A 322 -0.70 4.85 12.63
N VAL A 323 -0.96 5.56 13.72
CA VAL A 323 -1.70 5.09 14.90
C VAL A 323 -3.10 5.70 14.84
N GLY A 324 -4.12 4.89 15.10
CA GLY A 324 -5.49 5.37 15.22
C GLY A 324 -5.66 6.28 16.43
N ASP A 325 -6.32 7.40 16.25
CA ASP A 325 -6.65 8.38 17.29
C ASP A 325 -8.16 8.40 17.59
N VAL A 326 -8.54 9.19 18.61
CA VAL A 326 -9.94 9.29 19.04
C VAL A 326 -10.39 10.74 19.18
N MET A 327 -11.50 11.06 18.51
CA MET A 327 -12.18 12.35 18.63
C MET A 327 -13.38 12.25 19.57
N TRP A 328 -13.40 13.13 20.56
CA TRP A 328 -14.47 13.29 21.53
C TRP A 328 -15.29 14.54 21.26
N ARG A 329 -16.58 14.45 21.59
CA ARG A 329 -17.48 15.60 21.59
C ARG A 329 -18.37 15.64 22.82
N ASN A 330 -18.45 16.82 23.43
CA ASN A 330 -19.46 17.11 24.42
C ASN A 330 -20.79 17.44 23.73
N VAL A 331 -21.84 16.65 23.95
CA VAL A 331 -23.11 16.79 23.22
C VAL A 331 -24.03 17.87 23.76
N GLU A 332 -23.76 18.40 24.95
CA GLU A 332 -24.57 19.46 25.57
C GLU A 332 -23.98 20.85 25.31
N ARG A 333 -22.66 20.96 25.28
CA ARG A 333 -21.94 22.23 25.11
C ARG A 333 -21.33 22.37 23.74
N GLY A 334 -20.95 21.26 23.09
CA GLY A 334 -20.30 21.25 21.78
C GLY A 334 -18.77 21.29 21.82
N ASP A 335 -18.14 21.14 22.99
CA ASP A 335 -16.69 21.00 23.10
C ASP A 335 -16.19 19.85 22.23
N THR A 336 -15.02 19.99 21.60
CA THR A 336 -14.35 18.88 20.92
C THR A 336 -12.96 18.66 21.50
N TRP A 337 -12.48 17.42 21.47
CA TRP A 337 -11.21 17.02 22.06
C TRP A 337 -10.60 15.87 21.28
N PHE A 338 -9.28 15.83 21.15
CA PHE A 338 -8.55 14.70 20.57
C PHE A 338 -7.73 13.99 21.62
N TYR A 339 -7.77 12.67 21.58
CA TYR A 339 -6.76 11.81 22.17
C TYR A 339 -5.91 11.27 21.03
N LEU A 340 -4.67 11.75 20.94
CA LEU A 340 -3.67 11.15 20.07
C LEU A 340 -3.05 9.97 20.81
N MET A 341 -3.06 8.80 20.19
CA MET A 341 -2.77 7.53 20.82
C MET A 341 -1.37 7.06 20.46
N GLN A 342 -0.75 6.27 21.34
CA GLN A 342 0.49 5.58 21.05
C GLN A 342 0.62 4.36 21.97
N ASN A 343 1.04 3.22 21.43
CA ASN A 343 1.30 1.99 22.20
C ASN A 343 0.11 1.57 23.10
N GLY A 344 -1.12 1.75 22.60
CA GLY A 344 -2.38 1.44 23.28
C GLY A 344 -2.77 2.41 24.40
N ARG A 345 -2.15 3.57 24.50
CA ARG A 345 -2.40 4.59 25.54
C ARG A 345 -2.60 5.97 24.94
N ILE A 346 -3.20 6.87 25.71
CA ILE A 346 -3.29 8.30 25.35
C ILE A 346 -1.90 8.91 25.53
N GLU A 347 -1.27 9.33 24.44
CA GLU A 347 -0.02 10.09 24.49
C GLU A 347 -0.31 11.57 24.68
N ILE A 348 -1.18 12.12 23.84
CA ILE A 348 -1.55 13.54 23.86
C ILE A 348 -3.05 13.66 24.05
N SER A 349 -3.47 14.45 25.04
CA SER A 349 -4.86 14.83 25.24
C SER A 349 -4.98 16.33 25.05
N LYS A 350 -5.69 16.78 24.00
CA LYS A 350 -5.78 18.21 23.68
C LYS A 350 -7.19 18.68 23.29
N PRO A 351 -7.60 19.88 23.75
CA PRO A 351 -8.84 20.50 23.27
C PRO A 351 -8.72 20.87 21.80
N SER A 352 -9.87 20.93 21.12
CA SER A 352 -10.00 21.41 19.75
C SER A 352 -11.08 22.50 19.66
N LEU A 353 -11.56 22.79 18.45
CA LEU A 353 -12.53 23.85 18.18
C LEU A 353 -13.86 23.57 18.89
N TRP A 354 -14.35 24.58 19.61
CA TRP A 354 -15.66 24.53 20.24
C TRP A 354 -16.77 24.79 19.20
N VAL A 355 -17.62 23.79 18.94
CA VAL A 355 -18.75 23.88 18.00
C VAL A 355 -20.07 23.98 18.78
N THR A 356 -20.46 25.20 19.13
CA THR A 356 -21.61 25.48 20.00
C THR A 356 -22.97 25.22 19.35
N ASP A 357 -23.06 25.17 18.02
CA ASP A 357 -24.27 24.75 17.33
C ASP A 357 -24.38 23.21 17.36
N LEU A 358 -25.23 22.71 18.26
CA LEU A 358 -25.41 21.28 18.51
C LEU A 358 -26.09 20.53 17.35
N ASN A 359 -26.61 21.24 16.35
CA ASN A 359 -27.14 20.63 15.12
C ASN A 359 -26.04 20.08 14.22
N PHE A 360 -24.80 20.55 14.36
CA PHE A 360 -23.66 19.89 13.73
C PHE A 360 -23.40 18.57 14.45
N LYS A 361 -23.17 17.49 13.70
CA LYS A 361 -22.73 16.17 14.17
C LYS A 361 -21.54 15.73 13.33
N VAL A 362 -20.51 15.16 13.93
CA VAL A 362 -19.53 14.38 13.17
C VAL A 362 -20.27 13.12 12.71
N VAL A 363 -20.18 12.81 11.42
CA VAL A 363 -20.89 11.69 10.80
C VAL A 363 -19.96 10.68 10.15
N ALA A 364 -18.72 11.07 9.86
CA ALA A 364 -17.69 10.22 9.32
C ALA A 364 -16.31 10.85 9.56
N THR A 365 -15.29 10.01 9.49
CA THR A 365 -13.87 10.36 9.41
C THR A 365 -13.25 9.57 8.26
N GLY A 366 -12.17 10.07 7.68
CA GLY A 366 -11.47 9.46 6.56
C GLY A 366 -10.58 10.47 5.84
N ASP A 367 -9.49 10.02 5.21
CA ASP A 367 -8.52 10.84 4.45
C ASP A 367 -9.12 11.31 3.11
N ILE A 368 -9.90 12.40 3.11
CA ILE A 368 -10.64 12.85 1.93
C ILE A 368 -9.81 13.77 1.01
N ASP A 369 -8.55 14.06 1.37
CA ASP A 369 -7.65 14.86 0.56
C ASP A 369 -6.36 14.14 0.11
N GLY A 370 -6.15 12.91 0.59
CA GLY A 370 -5.12 11.97 0.16
C GLY A 370 -3.74 12.27 0.74
N ASP A 371 -3.68 12.99 1.87
CA ASP A 371 -2.41 13.41 2.48
C ASP A 371 -1.85 12.43 3.54
N GLY A 372 -2.67 11.46 3.94
CA GLY A 372 -2.41 10.41 4.91
C GLY A 372 -2.98 10.68 6.31
N ASP A 373 -3.56 11.84 6.56
CA ASP A 373 -4.24 12.18 7.81
C ASP A 373 -5.76 12.02 7.63
N ASP A 374 -6.44 11.34 8.56
CA ASP A 374 -7.90 11.24 8.51
C ASP A 374 -8.55 12.60 8.80
N ASP A 375 -9.52 12.97 7.97
CA ASP A 375 -10.28 14.21 8.11
C ASP A 375 -11.60 14.02 8.86
N ILE A 376 -12.30 15.13 9.13
CA ILE A 376 -13.55 15.10 9.89
C ILE A 376 -14.70 15.68 9.08
N ILE A 377 -15.71 14.83 8.85
CA ILE A 377 -16.91 15.17 8.11
C ILE A 377 -18.04 15.47 9.09
N TRP A 378 -18.47 16.73 9.11
CA TRP A 378 -19.60 17.21 9.89
C TRP A 378 -20.85 17.35 9.03
N ARG A 379 -22.01 17.03 9.62
CA ARG A 379 -23.33 17.30 9.06
C ARG A 379 -24.13 18.20 9.98
N LYS A 380 -24.71 19.28 9.44
CA LYS A 380 -25.73 20.07 10.11
C LYS A 380 -27.11 19.45 9.86
N LEU A 381 -27.74 18.89 10.89
CA LEU A 381 -28.93 18.04 10.73
C LEU A 381 -30.17 18.75 10.19
N ASP A 382 -30.35 20.04 10.49
CA ASP A 382 -31.53 20.82 10.12
C ASP A 382 -31.48 21.40 8.71
N THR A 383 -30.30 21.78 8.21
CA THR A 383 -30.12 22.33 6.87
C THR A 383 -29.55 21.32 5.87
N GLY A 384 -28.96 20.24 6.37
CA GLY A 384 -28.25 19.27 5.56
C GLY A 384 -26.89 19.75 5.04
N LEU A 385 -26.34 20.84 5.59
CA LEU A 385 -25.00 21.33 5.25
C LEU A 385 -23.94 20.29 5.63
N ILE A 386 -23.01 20.03 4.72
CA ILE A 386 -21.81 19.21 4.97
C ILE A 386 -20.63 20.16 5.17
N TYR A 387 -19.91 19.98 6.27
CA TYR A 387 -18.79 20.83 6.66
C TYR A 387 -17.59 19.95 6.97
N ILE A 388 -16.43 20.29 6.40
CA ILE A 388 -15.22 19.48 6.49
C ILE A 388 -14.19 20.23 7.31
N TRP A 389 -13.50 19.49 8.18
CA TRP A 389 -12.23 19.92 8.76
C TRP A 389 -11.14 19.06 8.14
N ILE A 390 -10.21 19.73 7.45
CA ILE A 390 -8.96 19.11 7.01
C ILE A 390 -8.02 19.08 8.20
N MET A 391 -7.51 17.90 8.51
CA MET A 391 -6.58 17.63 9.59
C MET A 391 -5.16 17.60 9.04
N GLU A 392 -4.20 18.09 9.82
CA GLU A 392 -2.78 17.93 9.52
C GLU A 392 -2.03 17.88 10.87
N ASN A 393 -1.23 16.84 11.09
CA ASN A 393 -0.45 16.65 12.32
C ASN A 393 -1.30 16.79 13.60
N GLY A 394 -2.51 16.21 13.60
CA GLY A 394 -3.44 16.20 14.73
C GLY A 394 -4.17 17.51 14.95
N SER A 395 -4.07 18.48 14.03
CA SER A 395 -4.63 19.83 14.19
C SER A 395 -5.46 20.20 12.97
N ILE A 396 -6.45 21.08 13.15
CA ILE A 396 -7.28 21.52 12.02
C ILE A 396 -6.46 22.48 11.14
N ALA A 397 -6.03 22.02 9.96
CA ALA A 397 -5.30 22.82 8.98
C ALA A 397 -6.22 23.77 8.22
N SER A 398 -7.36 23.27 7.76
CA SER A 398 -8.36 24.08 7.05
C SER A 398 -9.78 23.61 7.29
N LYS A 399 -10.77 24.44 6.94
CA LYS A 399 -12.19 24.12 7.09
C LYS A 399 -13.02 24.76 5.99
N TYR A 400 -13.97 24.02 5.44
CA TYR A 400 -14.87 24.52 4.41
C TYR A 400 -16.20 23.77 4.41
N SER A 401 -17.16 24.25 3.62
CA SER A 401 -18.44 23.58 3.43
C SER A 401 -18.57 23.03 2.03
N LEU A 402 -19.06 21.81 1.89
CA LEU A 402 -19.58 21.31 0.63
C LEU A 402 -21.03 21.79 0.43
N ARG A 403 -21.60 21.50 -0.74
CA ARG A 403 -22.99 21.82 -1.04
C ARG A 403 -23.92 21.11 -0.05
N ALA A 404 -24.89 21.84 0.49
CA ALA A 404 -25.92 21.23 1.33
C ALA A 404 -26.77 20.22 0.54
N VAL A 405 -27.00 19.07 1.17
CA VAL A 405 -27.83 17.98 0.64
C VAL A 405 -29.03 17.81 1.57
N SER A 406 -30.22 17.58 1.01
CA SER A 406 -31.46 17.42 1.78
C SER A 406 -31.26 16.53 3.03
N PRO A 407 -31.85 16.88 4.20
CA PRO A 407 -31.80 16.05 5.41
C PRO A 407 -32.30 14.61 5.25
N ASN A 408 -33.02 14.30 4.15
CA ASN A 408 -33.39 12.92 3.82
C ASN A 408 -32.19 12.03 3.46
N TRP A 409 -31.04 12.63 3.12
CA TRP A 409 -29.80 11.92 2.89
C TRP A 409 -28.99 11.84 4.18
N GLU A 410 -28.61 10.64 4.56
CA GLU A 410 -27.66 10.34 5.64
C GLU A 410 -26.28 10.06 5.04
N ILE A 411 -25.21 10.60 5.63
CA ILE A 411 -23.85 10.17 5.32
C ILE A 411 -23.62 8.90 6.13
N VAL A 412 -23.34 7.79 5.46
CA VAL A 412 -23.17 6.48 6.11
C VAL A 412 -21.71 6.18 6.45
N GLY A 413 -20.78 6.92 5.85
CA GLY A 413 -19.36 6.89 6.18
C GLY A 413 -18.50 7.53 5.08
N ALA A 414 -17.20 7.41 5.24
CA ALA A 414 -16.21 7.70 4.21
C ALA A 414 -15.31 6.48 3.99
N GLY A 415 -14.73 6.36 2.80
CA GLY A 415 -13.81 5.28 2.43
C GLY A 415 -13.49 5.32 0.94
N ASP A 416 -12.27 4.97 0.56
CA ASP A 416 -11.82 4.92 -0.84
C ASP A 416 -12.63 3.88 -1.64
N LEU A 417 -13.57 4.33 -2.46
CA LEU A 417 -14.44 3.45 -3.23
C LEU A 417 -13.80 3.04 -4.56
N ASN A 418 -12.78 3.77 -5.00
CA ASN A 418 -12.31 3.75 -6.38
C ASN A 418 -10.83 3.34 -6.53
N GLY A 419 -10.09 3.23 -5.42
CA GLY A 419 -8.70 2.82 -5.33
C GLY A 419 -7.71 3.94 -5.65
N ASP A 420 -8.13 5.22 -5.60
CA ASP A 420 -7.28 6.38 -5.84
C ASP A 420 -6.63 6.94 -4.58
N GLU A 421 -6.74 6.21 -3.47
CA GLU A 421 -6.07 6.50 -2.21
C GLU A 421 -6.70 7.67 -1.44
N THR A 422 -7.82 8.21 -1.92
CA THR A 422 -8.60 9.25 -1.27
C THR A 422 -9.95 8.69 -0.83
N ASP A 423 -10.35 8.94 0.42
CA ASP A 423 -11.63 8.51 0.92
C ASP A 423 -12.80 9.27 0.30
N ASP A 424 -13.76 8.53 -0.22
CA ASP A 424 -14.97 9.07 -0.83
C ASP A 424 -16.11 9.20 0.19
N ILE A 425 -17.05 10.14 -0.01
CA ILE A 425 -18.20 10.31 0.91
C ILE A 425 -19.41 9.52 0.40
N ILE A 426 -19.85 8.52 1.17
CA ILE A 426 -21.00 7.67 0.82
C ILE A 426 -22.25 8.09 1.59
N MET A 427 -23.36 8.21 0.86
CA MET A 427 -24.64 8.65 1.40
C MET A 427 -25.78 7.71 1.02
N ARG A 428 -26.77 7.60 1.91
CA ARG A 428 -28.02 6.86 1.70
C ARG A 428 -29.23 7.75 1.91
N ASN A 429 -30.18 7.71 0.99
CA ASN A 429 -31.45 8.40 1.12
C ASN A 429 -32.42 7.57 1.97
N GLN A 430 -32.84 8.11 3.10
CA GLN A 430 -33.71 7.44 4.08
C GLN A 430 -35.20 7.47 3.72
N VAL A 431 -35.56 7.96 2.53
CA VAL A 431 -36.95 8.01 2.02
C VAL A 431 -37.15 7.11 0.81
N ASP A 432 -36.19 7.10 -0.12
CA ASP A 432 -36.28 6.32 -1.37
C ASP A 432 -35.23 5.22 -1.50
N GLY A 433 -34.24 5.16 -0.61
CA GLY A 433 -33.27 4.07 -0.57
C GLY A 433 -32.15 4.16 -1.61
N ARG A 434 -32.02 5.28 -2.34
CA ARG A 434 -30.87 5.53 -3.22
C ARG A 434 -29.59 5.68 -2.40
N ASN A 435 -28.50 5.13 -2.91
CA ASN A 435 -27.16 5.32 -2.38
C ASN A 435 -26.32 6.09 -3.40
N TRP A 436 -25.56 7.07 -2.92
CA TRP A 436 -24.84 8.04 -3.73
C TRP A 436 -23.43 8.23 -3.18
N VAL A 437 -22.47 8.50 -4.06
CA VAL A 437 -21.11 8.83 -3.68
C VAL A 437 -20.73 10.22 -4.17
N TYR A 438 -20.01 10.96 -3.33
CA TYR A 438 -19.16 12.05 -3.75
C TYR A 438 -17.74 11.51 -3.83
N MET A 439 -17.24 11.36 -5.07
CA MET A 439 -15.86 11.00 -5.30
C MET A 439 -15.00 12.21 -4.93
N MET A 440 -14.10 12.04 -3.98
CA MET A 440 -13.27 13.11 -3.44
C MET A 440 -11.91 13.13 -4.14
N ASN A 441 -11.25 14.29 -4.14
CA ASN A 441 -9.87 14.45 -4.56
C ASN A 441 -9.35 15.75 -3.97
N SER A 442 -8.23 15.71 -3.24
CA SER A 442 -7.63 16.91 -2.62
C SER A 442 -8.66 17.73 -1.82
N GLY A 443 -9.54 17.06 -1.08
CA GLY A 443 -10.55 17.67 -0.23
C GLY A 443 -11.73 18.27 -1.01
N GLN A 444 -11.88 18.02 -2.31
CA GLN A 444 -13.01 18.55 -3.07
C GLN A 444 -13.77 17.42 -3.79
N VAL A 445 -15.05 17.67 -4.06
CA VAL A 445 -15.87 16.72 -4.84
C VAL A 445 -15.42 16.78 -6.30
N LEU A 446 -14.69 15.76 -6.73
CA LEU A 446 -14.26 15.56 -8.12
C LEU A 446 -15.45 15.16 -9.00
N ALA A 447 -16.25 14.19 -8.52
CA ALA A 447 -17.41 13.69 -9.22
C ALA A 447 -18.51 13.28 -8.24
N SER A 448 -19.74 13.17 -8.73
CA SER A 448 -20.86 12.68 -7.94
C SER A 448 -21.69 11.71 -8.76
N SER A 449 -22.00 10.53 -8.23
CA SER A 449 -22.67 9.47 -8.98
C SER A 449 -23.60 8.63 -8.10
N LEU A 450 -24.66 8.10 -8.72
CA LEU A 450 -25.51 7.09 -8.09
C LEU A 450 -24.74 5.77 -8.02
N ILE A 451 -24.72 5.14 -6.86
CA ILE A 451 -24.20 3.77 -6.70
C ILE A 451 -25.29 2.77 -7.12
N ASN A 452 -26.40 2.77 -6.38
CA ASN A 452 -27.54 1.89 -6.61
C ASN A 452 -28.78 2.41 -5.84
N GLU A 453 -29.90 1.69 -5.96
CA GLU A 453 -31.10 1.91 -5.17
C GLU A 453 -31.50 0.61 -4.45
N VAL A 454 -31.65 0.70 -3.13
CA VAL A 454 -32.19 -0.37 -2.28
C VAL A 454 -33.42 0.20 -1.59
N SER A 455 -34.57 0.06 -2.26
CA SER A 455 -35.85 0.68 -1.86
C SER A 455 -36.42 0.13 -0.54
N ASP A 456 -36.00 -1.06 -0.12
CA ASP A 456 -36.30 -1.57 1.21
C ASP A 456 -35.42 -0.86 2.26
N LEU A 457 -36.01 0.14 2.91
CA LEU A 457 -35.36 0.96 3.93
C LEU A 457 -34.99 0.19 5.21
N SER A 458 -35.44 -1.06 5.37
CA SER A 458 -34.99 -1.90 6.49
C SER A 458 -33.55 -2.39 6.32
N TRP A 459 -33.01 -2.32 5.10
CA TRP A 459 -31.59 -2.51 4.82
C TRP A 459 -30.84 -1.18 4.95
N GLN A 460 -29.79 -1.20 5.77
CA GLN A 460 -28.88 -0.09 6.01
C GLN A 460 -27.44 -0.53 5.77
N ILE A 461 -26.60 0.37 5.26
CA ILE A 461 -25.15 0.17 5.25
C ILE A 461 -24.71 0.37 6.69
N SER A 462 -24.27 -0.70 7.33
CA SER A 462 -24.02 -0.74 8.77
C SER A 462 -22.54 -0.70 9.15
N ASN A 463 -21.69 -1.04 8.19
CA ASN A 463 -20.25 -0.99 8.28
C ASN A 463 -19.69 -0.96 6.85
N MET A 464 -18.49 -0.42 6.69
CA MET A 464 -17.77 -0.34 5.44
C MET A 464 -16.31 -0.66 5.70
N GLY A 465 -15.68 -1.40 4.79
CA GLY A 465 -14.28 -1.82 4.89
C GLY A 465 -13.88 -2.64 3.67
N ASP A 466 -12.59 -2.78 3.39
CA ASP A 466 -12.06 -3.59 2.28
C ASP A 466 -12.08 -5.07 2.65
N TYR A 467 -13.14 -5.79 2.30
CA TYR A 467 -13.32 -7.19 2.74
C TYR A 467 -12.57 -8.18 1.85
N ASP A 468 -12.06 -7.78 0.68
CA ASP A 468 -11.34 -8.67 -0.25
C ASP A 468 -9.86 -8.32 -0.48
N GLY A 469 -9.39 -7.20 0.08
CA GLY A 469 -8.00 -6.75 0.08
C GLY A 469 -7.58 -6.07 -1.22
N ASP A 470 -8.52 -5.56 -2.01
CA ASP A 470 -8.25 -4.89 -3.28
C ASP A 470 -7.99 -3.37 -3.16
N GLY A 471 -8.00 -2.86 -1.93
CA GLY A 471 -7.77 -1.46 -1.59
C GLY A 471 -9.01 -0.59 -1.69
N LYS A 472 -10.19 -1.16 -1.91
CA LYS A 472 -11.45 -0.41 -2.06
C LYS A 472 -12.43 -0.76 -0.95
N VAL A 473 -13.24 0.21 -0.57
CA VAL A 473 -14.24 0.05 0.47
C VAL A 473 -15.45 -0.76 -0.03
N ASP A 474 -15.78 -1.82 0.69
CA ASP A 474 -16.96 -2.65 0.47
C ASP A 474 -18.06 -2.35 1.48
N PHE A 475 -19.29 -2.82 1.22
CA PHE A 475 -20.44 -2.53 2.08
C PHE A 475 -20.98 -3.76 2.81
N LEU A 476 -21.07 -3.65 4.14
CA LEU A 476 -21.89 -4.54 4.96
C LEU A 476 -23.31 -3.97 5.11
N TRP A 477 -24.23 -4.58 4.39
CA TRP A 477 -25.66 -4.34 4.52
C TRP A 477 -26.25 -5.15 5.68
N ARG A 478 -27.05 -4.49 6.52
CA ARG A 478 -27.75 -5.14 7.63
C ARG A 478 -29.23 -4.81 7.62
N ASN A 479 -30.04 -5.86 7.70
CA ASN A 479 -31.45 -5.77 8.05
C ASN A 479 -31.61 -6.17 9.51
N LYS A 480 -31.60 -5.17 10.40
CA LYS A 480 -31.60 -5.40 11.85
C LYS A 480 -32.88 -6.08 12.34
N ALA A 481 -34.03 -5.81 11.70
CA ALA A 481 -35.31 -6.41 12.08
C ALA A 481 -35.38 -7.90 11.73
N ALA A 482 -34.84 -8.27 10.56
CA ALA A 482 -34.80 -9.66 10.08
C ALA A 482 -33.55 -10.44 10.55
N GLY A 483 -32.59 -9.76 11.19
CA GLY A 483 -31.31 -10.34 11.61
C GLY A 483 -30.43 -10.82 10.45
N ARG A 484 -30.55 -10.19 9.26
CA ARG A 484 -29.83 -10.60 8.04
C ARG A 484 -28.69 -9.65 7.70
N ASN A 485 -27.63 -10.20 7.13
CA ASN A 485 -26.41 -9.49 6.76
C ASN A 485 -26.02 -9.87 5.33
N LEU A 486 -25.66 -8.88 4.50
CA LEU A 486 -25.14 -9.07 3.15
C LEU A 486 -23.85 -8.28 3.00
N VAL A 487 -22.91 -8.79 2.21
CA VAL A 487 -21.71 -8.07 1.80
C VAL A 487 -21.82 -7.77 0.31
N HIS A 488 -21.55 -6.52 -0.07
CA HIS A 488 -21.35 -6.15 -1.46
C HIS A 488 -19.90 -5.75 -1.64
N LEU A 489 -19.16 -6.52 -2.44
CA LEU A 489 -17.84 -6.11 -2.88
C LEU A 489 -17.99 -5.06 -3.98
N MET A 490 -17.22 -3.99 -3.91
CA MET A 490 -17.36 -2.81 -4.76
C MET A 490 -16.16 -2.67 -5.72
N ASP A 491 -16.38 -1.98 -6.83
CA ASP A 491 -15.34 -1.52 -7.74
C ASP A 491 -15.79 -0.18 -8.31
N GLY A 492 -15.43 0.90 -7.62
CA GLY A 492 -16.11 2.18 -7.78
C GLY A 492 -17.61 2.05 -7.47
N THR A 493 -18.46 2.59 -8.34
CA THR A 493 -19.92 2.49 -8.15
C THR A 493 -20.51 1.13 -8.53
N ALA A 494 -19.71 0.22 -9.11
CA ALA A 494 -20.20 -1.09 -9.52
C ALA A 494 -20.15 -2.08 -8.35
N VAL A 495 -21.16 -2.94 -8.23
CA VAL A 495 -21.11 -4.08 -7.31
C VAL A 495 -20.42 -5.25 -8.01
N LYS A 496 -19.15 -5.49 -7.65
CA LYS A 496 -18.29 -6.58 -8.12
C LYS A 496 -18.86 -7.94 -7.75
N SER A 497 -19.27 -8.12 -6.50
CA SER A 497 -19.83 -9.38 -6.00
C SER A 497 -20.79 -9.20 -4.82
N ARG A 498 -21.59 -10.22 -4.51
CA ARG A 498 -22.55 -10.19 -3.38
C ARG A 498 -22.48 -11.48 -2.56
N GLY A 499 -22.47 -11.33 -1.25
CA GLY A 499 -22.45 -12.40 -0.27
C GLY A 499 -23.60 -12.34 0.72
N VAL A 500 -23.98 -13.50 1.27
CA VAL A 500 -24.88 -13.60 2.41
C VAL A 500 -24.05 -14.07 3.60
N LEU A 501 -23.98 -13.25 4.65
CA LEU A 501 -23.32 -13.65 5.88
C LEU A 501 -24.30 -14.34 6.83
N ARG A 502 -23.74 -14.98 7.87
CA ARG A 502 -24.53 -15.64 8.89
C ARG A 502 -25.52 -14.63 9.53
N PRO A 503 -26.75 -15.06 9.83
CA PRO A 503 -27.69 -14.20 10.52
C PRO A 503 -27.22 -13.95 11.95
N THR A 504 -27.53 -12.77 12.46
CA THR A 504 -27.29 -12.38 13.85
C THR A 504 -28.59 -11.78 14.38
N ASP A 505 -29.03 -12.19 15.57
CA ASP A 505 -30.22 -11.59 16.17
C ASP A 505 -30.04 -10.09 16.46
N ASN A 506 -31.13 -9.42 16.83
CA ASN A 506 -31.22 -7.97 16.97
C ASN A 506 -30.41 -7.42 18.16
N ASN A 507 -29.86 -8.30 19.01
CA ASN A 507 -29.00 -7.94 20.14
C ASN A 507 -27.52 -7.85 19.75
N TRP A 508 -27.18 -8.24 18.51
CA TRP A 508 -25.84 -8.09 17.97
C TRP A 508 -25.67 -6.73 17.31
N GLN A 509 -24.50 -6.13 17.52
CA GLN A 509 -24.03 -4.94 16.80
C GLN A 509 -22.61 -5.21 16.28
N VAL A 510 -22.31 -4.63 15.13
CA VAL A 510 -20.93 -4.49 14.67
C VAL A 510 -20.31 -3.35 15.47
N ALA A 511 -19.02 -3.46 15.80
CA ALA A 511 -18.24 -2.35 16.32
C ALA A 511 -18.24 -1.16 15.35
N LYS A 512 -18.04 0.04 15.89
CA LYS A 512 -18.13 1.30 15.16
C LYS A 512 -16.77 1.89 14.85
#